data_AF-A0A4P8RED8-F1
#
_entry.id   AF-A0A4P8RED8-F1
#
_cell.length_a   1.000
_cell.length_b   1.000
_cell.length_c   1.000
_cell.angle_alpha   90.00
_cell.angle_beta   90.00
_cell.angle_gamma   90.00
#
_symmetry.space_group_name_H-M   'P 1'
#
loop_
_entity.id
_entity.type
_entity.pdbx_description
1 polymer ?
#
loop_
_entity_poly.entity_id
_entity_poly.type
_entity_poly.pdbx_seq_one_letter_code
_entity_poly.pdbx_strand_id
1 'polypeptide(L)'
;MAIDFTAIDFETANGSPASACSVGLVKVRDSRIVDRASWLIRPPLGHDAFSHWNVRIHGIREVDVAHAPRWVDQHDRLLDFVGGDVLVAHNVGFDKGVLKAASLASGLAVPDSRWTCSLRIARRTYHLDSYRLPVAAMAAGFEDFAHHDAAADAEACATIVTHAAARHGASDLEHLARICSTRIEHLGPDDDRRLVREPADAWWRP
;
A
#
# COMPACT_ATOMS: atom_id res chain seq x y z
N MET A 1 -21.43 -9.22 10.65
CA MET A 1 -20.87 -8.17 9.78
C MET A 1 -19.37 -8.25 9.95
N ALA A 2 -18.67 -8.67 8.91
CA ALA A 2 -17.28 -9.10 8.96
C ALA A 2 -16.63 -8.73 7.63
N ILE A 3 -15.46 -8.11 7.65
CA ILE A 3 -14.74 -7.78 6.43
C ILE A 3 -13.38 -8.47 6.40
N ASP A 4 -13.00 -8.91 5.21
CA ASP A 4 -11.76 -9.64 4.93
C ASP A 4 -10.98 -8.91 3.85
N PHE A 5 -9.70 -8.65 4.11
CA PHE A 5 -8.80 -7.96 3.18
C PHE A 5 -7.35 -8.09 3.64
N THR A 6 -6.42 -7.60 2.82
CA THR A 6 -5.03 -7.38 3.24
C THR A 6 -4.67 -5.92 3.03
N ALA A 7 -4.28 -5.22 4.09
CA ALA A 7 -3.70 -3.88 3.96
C ALA A 7 -2.24 -3.98 3.54
N ILE A 8 -1.80 -3.04 2.71
CA ILE A 8 -0.45 -2.99 2.17
C ILE A 8 0.05 -1.54 2.18
N ASP A 9 1.34 -1.38 2.43
CA ASP A 9 2.06 -0.13 2.28
C ASP A 9 3.49 -0.42 1.79
N PHE A 10 3.99 0.38 0.85
CA PHE A 10 5.36 0.32 0.34
C PHE A 10 6.17 1.55 0.72
N GLU A 11 7.46 1.32 1.00
CA GLU A 11 8.46 2.38 0.97
C GLU A 11 9.30 2.27 -0.30
N THR A 12 9.73 3.41 -0.85
CA THR A 12 10.55 3.45 -2.08
C THR A 12 11.90 4.10 -1.83
N ALA A 13 12.96 3.53 -2.41
CA ALA A 13 14.33 4.03 -2.28
C ALA A 13 14.52 5.42 -2.90
N ASN A 14 13.75 5.73 -3.95
CA ASN A 14 13.80 7.01 -4.66
C ASN A 14 12.43 7.37 -5.26
N GLY A 15 12.40 8.41 -6.12
CA GLY A 15 11.17 8.88 -6.78
C GLY A 15 10.64 7.96 -7.88
N SER A 16 11.35 6.88 -8.22
CA SER A 16 10.85 5.87 -9.16
C SER A 16 9.88 4.92 -8.44
N PRO A 17 8.68 4.67 -9.00
CA PRO A 17 7.75 3.71 -8.42
C PRO A 17 8.28 2.27 -8.47
N ALA A 18 9.25 1.96 -9.35
CA ALA A 18 9.88 0.64 -9.37
C ALA A 18 10.88 0.43 -8.23
N SER A 19 11.17 1.44 -7.41
CA SER A 19 12.24 1.40 -6.41
C SER A 19 11.81 0.87 -5.03
N ALA A 20 10.81 0.00 -4.97
CA ALA A 20 10.33 -0.60 -3.71
C ALA A 20 11.49 -1.12 -2.87
N CYS A 21 11.61 -0.64 -1.63
CA CYS A 21 12.69 -0.98 -0.71
C CYS A 21 12.20 -1.62 0.61
N SER A 22 10.91 -1.50 0.92
CA SER A 22 10.24 -2.24 1.98
C SER A 22 8.76 -2.40 1.65
N VAL A 23 8.14 -3.42 2.24
CA VAL A 23 6.69 -3.61 2.21
C VAL A 23 6.19 -4.02 3.60
N GLY A 24 5.02 -3.52 3.97
CA GLY A 24 4.26 -3.97 5.12
C GLY A 24 2.91 -4.53 4.68
N LEU A 25 2.47 -5.60 5.32
CA LEU A 25 1.26 -6.32 5.01
C LEU A 25 0.52 -6.68 6.30
N VAL A 26 -0.79 -6.43 6.33
CA VAL A 26 -1.64 -6.74 7.48
C VAL A 26 -2.89 -7.44 7.00
N LYS A 27 -3.04 -8.71 7.40
CA LYS A 27 -4.18 -9.54 7.01
C LYS A 27 -5.32 -9.39 8.01
N VAL A 28 -6.50 -9.07 7.51
CA VAL A 28 -7.72 -8.93 8.29
C VAL A 28 -8.71 -10.03 7.92
N ARG A 29 -9.24 -10.72 8.94
CA ARG A 29 -10.33 -11.68 8.81
C ARG A 29 -11.38 -11.43 9.88
N ASP A 30 -12.64 -11.49 9.51
CA ASP A 30 -13.76 -11.19 10.41
C ASP A 30 -13.58 -9.85 11.14
N SER A 31 -13.10 -8.83 10.42
CA SER A 31 -12.80 -7.50 10.97
C SER A 31 -11.73 -7.50 12.08
N ARG A 32 -10.86 -8.52 12.14
CA ARG A 32 -9.75 -8.62 13.10
C ARG A 32 -8.44 -8.86 12.37
N ILE A 33 -7.37 -8.23 12.83
CA ILE A 33 -6.03 -8.53 12.32
C ILE A 33 -5.65 -9.95 12.76
N VAL A 34 -5.35 -10.81 11.79
CA VAL A 34 -4.98 -12.22 12.02
C VAL A 34 -3.53 -12.52 11.67
N ASP A 35 -2.89 -11.70 10.84
CA ASP A 35 -1.49 -11.87 10.47
C ASP A 35 -0.84 -10.54 10.09
N ARG A 36 0.47 -10.45 10.28
CA ARG A 36 1.31 -9.29 9.94
C ARG A 36 2.62 -9.78 9.34
N ALA A 37 3.04 -9.15 8.25
CA ALA A 37 4.35 -9.40 7.68
C ALA A 37 4.98 -8.09 7.19
N SER A 38 6.30 -8.02 7.28
CA SER A 38 7.07 -6.98 6.65
C SER A 38 8.46 -7.50 6.30
N TRP A 39 9.03 -6.97 5.23
CA TRP A 39 10.39 -7.28 4.82
C TRP A 39 10.98 -6.17 3.95
N LEU A 40 12.30 -6.11 3.97
CA LEU A 40 13.08 -5.28 3.06
C LEU A 40 13.15 -5.90 1.67
N ILE A 41 13.27 -5.03 0.67
CA ILE A 41 13.35 -5.39 -0.75
C ILE A 41 14.59 -4.70 -1.31
N ARG A 42 15.41 -5.45 -2.04
CA ARG A 42 16.44 -4.83 -2.87
C ARG A 42 15.83 -4.42 -4.20
N PRO A 43 15.79 -3.13 -4.56
CA PRO A 43 15.10 -2.70 -5.77
C PRO A 43 15.68 -3.31 -7.06
N PRO A 44 14.92 -3.32 -8.17
CA PRO A 44 15.41 -3.71 -9.48
C PRO A 44 16.62 -2.88 -9.92
N LEU A 45 17.51 -3.48 -10.72
CA LEU A 45 18.68 -2.78 -11.25
C LEU A 45 18.25 -1.55 -12.06
N GLY A 46 18.95 -0.41 -11.86
CA GLY A 46 18.61 0.86 -12.51
C GLY A 46 17.55 1.66 -11.75
N HIS A 47 16.94 1.08 -10.72
CA HIS A 47 16.02 1.73 -9.79
C HIS A 47 16.52 1.65 -8.34
N ASP A 48 17.73 1.16 -8.12
CA ASP A 48 18.32 0.79 -6.82
C ASP A 48 19.16 1.90 -6.15
N ALA A 49 19.17 3.11 -6.71
CA ALA A 49 19.78 4.27 -6.04
C ALA A 49 18.91 4.76 -4.87
N PHE A 50 19.52 5.11 -3.73
CA PHE A 50 18.80 5.67 -2.59
C PHE A 50 18.88 7.20 -2.57
N SER A 51 17.72 7.84 -2.61
CA SER A 51 17.60 9.30 -2.51
C SER A 51 17.64 9.72 -1.04
N HIS A 52 18.38 10.80 -0.74
CA HIS A 52 18.42 11.37 0.61
C HIS A 52 17.02 11.74 1.14
N TRP A 53 16.12 12.20 0.28
CA TRP A 53 14.77 12.61 0.69
C TRP A 53 13.92 11.43 1.14
N ASN A 54 13.98 10.30 0.42
CA ASN A 54 13.27 9.07 0.78
C ASN A 54 13.85 8.47 2.07
N VAL A 55 15.18 8.33 2.13
CA VAL A 55 15.88 7.84 3.34
C VAL A 55 15.53 8.67 4.56
N ARG A 56 15.39 10.00 4.43
CA ARG A 56 15.01 10.88 5.55
C ARG A 56 13.58 10.61 6.06
N ILE A 57 12.68 10.11 5.22
CA ILE A 57 11.28 9.83 5.56
C ILE A 57 11.18 8.52 6.36
N HIS A 58 11.69 7.42 5.82
CA HIS A 58 11.50 6.07 6.39
C HIS A 58 12.76 5.48 7.06
N GLY A 59 13.93 6.13 6.94
CA GLY A 59 15.18 5.70 7.58
C GLY A 59 15.95 4.56 6.89
N ILE A 60 15.31 3.81 6.00
CA ILE A 60 15.94 2.70 5.24
C ILE A 60 17.00 3.24 4.26
N ARG A 61 18.22 2.72 4.36
CA ARG A 61 19.37 3.05 3.51
C ARG A 61 19.71 1.90 2.59
N GLU A 62 20.50 2.18 1.57
CA GLU A 62 21.01 1.17 0.62
C GLU A 62 21.70 0.00 1.34
N VAL A 63 22.49 0.29 2.39
CA VAL A 63 23.18 -0.75 3.19
C VAL A 63 22.22 -1.68 3.92
N ASP A 64 21.02 -1.21 4.27
CA ASP A 64 20.04 -2.00 5.00
C ASP A 64 19.38 -3.04 4.07
N VAL A 65 19.29 -2.76 2.77
CA VAL A 65 18.70 -3.67 1.75
C VAL A 65 19.74 -4.47 0.98
N ALA A 66 21.04 -4.28 1.23
CA ALA A 66 22.13 -4.86 0.41
C ALA A 66 22.04 -6.38 0.27
N HIS A 67 21.59 -7.05 1.33
CA HIS A 67 21.39 -8.50 1.41
C HIS A 67 19.92 -8.94 1.35
N ALA A 68 18.99 -8.00 1.18
CA ALA A 68 17.59 -8.32 1.00
C ALA A 68 17.37 -9.02 -0.36
N PRO A 69 16.41 -9.95 -0.46
CA PRO A 69 16.00 -10.51 -1.74
C PRO A 69 15.52 -9.42 -2.70
N ARG A 70 15.69 -9.67 -4.01
CA ARG A 70 15.23 -8.70 -5.03
C ARG A 70 13.73 -8.81 -5.21
N TRP A 71 13.15 -7.84 -5.93
CA TRP A 71 11.73 -7.87 -6.28
C TRP A 71 11.28 -9.22 -6.85
N VAL A 72 12.08 -9.82 -7.74
CA VAL A 72 11.74 -11.11 -8.37
C VAL A 72 11.49 -12.23 -7.36
N ASP A 73 12.25 -12.25 -6.26
CA ASP A 73 12.14 -13.26 -5.21
C ASP A 73 11.03 -12.91 -4.20
N GLN A 74 10.78 -11.61 -3.98
CA GLN A 74 9.78 -11.13 -3.04
C GLN A 74 8.37 -11.08 -3.62
N HIS A 75 8.26 -11.02 -4.94
CA HIS A 75 7.01 -10.91 -5.67
C HIS A 75 6.07 -12.07 -5.32
N ASP A 76 6.55 -13.31 -5.44
CA ASP A 76 5.72 -14.50 -5.17
C ASP A 76 5.37 -14.60 -3.69
N ARG A 77 6.31 -14.27 -2.79
CA ARG A 77 6.05 -14.20 -1.35
C ARG A 77 4.95 -13.19 -1.00
N LEU A 78 4.93 -12.04 -1.68
CA LEU A 78 3.89 -11.03 -1.51
C LEU A 78 2.54 -11.59 -1.96
N LEU A 79 2.47 -12.18 -3.15
CA LEU A 79 1.24 -12.74 -3.70
C LEU A 79 0.71 -13.91 -2.87
N ASP A 80 1.58 -14.75 -2.33
CA ASP A 80 1.21 -15.84 -1.43
C ASP A 80 0.62 -15.31 -0.12
N PHE A 81 1.21 -14.25 0.43
CA PHE A 81 0.66 -13.61 1.62
C PHE A 81 -0.72 -12.99 1.32
N VAL A 82 -0.88 -12.31 0.19
CA VAL A 82 -2.14 -11.64 -0.17
C VAL A 82 -3.24 -12.65 -0.53
N GLY A 83 -2.90 -13.70 -1.29
CA GLY A 83 -3.86 -14.64 -1.84
C GLY A 83 -4.91 -13.95 -2.74
N GLY A 84 -6.18 -14.30 -2.58
CA GLY A 84 -7.30 -13.70 -3.32
C GLY A 84 -7.90 -12.43 -2.70
N ASP A 85 -7.25 -11.89 -1.67
CA ASP A 85 -7.77 -10.74 -0.92
C ASP A 85 -7.83 -9.48 -1.79
N VAL A 86 -8.76 -8.60 -1.43
CA VAL A 86 -8.68 -7.21 -1.88
C VAL A 86 -7.56 -6.52 -1.10
N LEU A 87 -6.63 -5.90 -1.82
CA LEU A 87 -5.60 -5.05 -1.26
C LEU A 87 -6.16 -3.70 -0.85
N VAL A 88 -5.77 -3.22 0.33
CA VAL A 88 -6.17 -1.92 0.85
C VAL A 88 -4.91 -1.10 1.09
N ALA A 89 -4.85 0.08 0.49
CA ALA A 89 -3.77 1.03 0.74
C ALA A 89 -4.34 2.41 1.06
N HIS A 90 -3.60 3.19 1.84
CA HIS A 90 -4.05 4.54 2.19
C HIS A 90 -4.08 5.43 0.95
N ASN A 91 -3.08 5.34 0.08
CA ASN A 91 -3.10 5.98 -1.22
C ASN A 91 -2.91 4.95 -2.34
N VAL A 92 -3.99 4.24 -2.68
CA VAL A 92 -3.99 3.15 -3.68
C VAL A 92 -3.29 3.48 -5.00
N GLY A 93 -3.28 4.74 -5.44
CA GLY A 93 -2.59 5.14 -6.66
C GLY A 93 -1.07 4.94 -6.59
N PHE A 94 -0.50 5.18 -5.42
CA PHE A 94 0.92 5.00 -5.13
C PHE A 94 1.29 3.52 -5.05
N ASP A 95 0.72 2.77 -4.10
CA ASP A 95 1.11 1.37 -3.84
C ASP A 95 0.83 0.44 -5.02
N LYS A 96 -0.30 0.63 -5.70
CA LYS A 96 -0.63 -0.08 -6.93
C LYS A 96 0.36 0.26 -8.04
N GLY A 97 0.80 1.51 -8.11
CA GLY A 97 1.84 1.97 -9.02
C GLY A 97 3.20 1.32 -8.73
N VAL A 98 3.55 1.18 -7.46
CA VAL A 98 4.77 0.51 -7.01
C VAL A 98 4.78 -0.97 -7.41
N LEU A 99 3.72 -1.72 -7.05
CA LEU A 99 3.59 -3.14 -7.41
C LEU A 99 3.72 -3.34 -8.93
N LYS A 100 3.02 -2.52 -9.72
CA LYS A 100 3.07 -2.59 -11.18
C LYS A 100 4.47 -2.28 -11.72
N ALA A 101 5.05 -1.15 -11.32
CA ALA A 101 6.31 -0.68 -11.88
C ALA A 101 7.48 -1.60 -11.51
N ALA A 102 7.54 -2.08 -10.26
CA ALA A 102 8.59 -3.00 -9.82
C ALA A 102 8.50 -4.36 -10.55
N SER A 103 7.28 -4.84 -10.82
CA SER A 103 7.04 -6.07 -11.59
C SER A 103 7.53 -5.91 -13.04
N LEU A 104 7.11 -4.84 -13.73
CA LEU A 104 7.55 -4.57 -15.10
C LEU A 104 9.06 -4.36 -15.20
N ALA A 105 9.67 -3.60 -14.28
CA ALA A 105 11.11 -3.37 -14.24
C ALA A 105 11.92 -4.67 -13.99
N SER A 106 11.29 -5.69 -13.40
CA SER A 106 11.89 -7.00 -13.17
C SER A 106 11.56 -8.03 -14.24
N GLY A 107 10.86 -7.64 -15.31
CA GLY A 107 10.42 -8.55 -16.38
C GLY A 107 9.33 -9.53 -15.96
N LEU A 108 8.60 -9.22 -14.88
CA LEU A 108 7.47 -10.02 -14.40
C LEU A 108 6.15 -9.51 -14.97
N ALA A 109 5.17 -10.40 -15.05
CA ALA A 109 3.79 -10.02 -15.33
C ALA A 109 3.24 -9.15 -14.19
N VAL A 110 2.41 -8.17 -14.53
CA VAL A 110 1.66 -7.40 -13.53
C VAL A 110 0.66 -8.32 -12.83
N PRO A 111 0.65 -8.39 -11.48
CA PRO A 111 -0.27 -9.26 -10.76
C PRO A 111 -1.72 -8.88 -11.00
N ASP A 112 -2.53 -9.91 -11.23
CA ASP A 112 -3.97 -9.78 -11.19
C ASP A 112 -4.43 -9.55 -9.74
N SER A 113 -4.93 -8.35 -9.45
CA SER A 113 -5.21 -7.93 -8.07
C SER A 113 -6.33 -6.91 -7.99
N ARG A 114 -7.07 -6.96 -6.87
CA ARG A 114 -8.18 -6.06 -6.57
C ARG A 114 -7.78 -5.10 -5.47
N TRP A 115 -8.19 -3.84 -5.58
CA TRP A 115 -7.71 -2.78 -4.71
C TRP A 115 -8.81 -1.86 -4.21
N THR A 116 -8.71 -1.35 -2.99
CA THR A 116 -9.49 -0.20 -2.54
C THR A 116 -8.64 0.78 -1.72
N CYS A 117 -9.19 1.98 -1.52
CA CYS A 117 -8.43 3.12 -1.00
C CYS A 117 -8.98 3.57 0.35
N SER A 118 -8.20 3.37 1.42
CA SER A 118 -8.65 3.74 2.77
C SER A 118 -8.75 5.26 2.94
N LEU A 119 -7.97 6.08 2.20
CA LEU A 119 -8.13 7.54 2.16
C LEU A 119 -9.51 7.95 1.64
N ARG A 120 -10.01 7.30 0.57
CA ARG A 120 -11.35 7.60 0.04
C ARG A 120 -12.44 7.20 1.03
N ILE A 121 -12.26 6.05 1.69
CA ILE A 121 -13.15 5.58 2.76
C ILE A 121 -13.13 6.57 3.94
N ALA A 122 -11.95 7.01 4.38
CA ALA A 122 -11.79 7.97 5.47
C ALA A 122 -12.51 9.30 5.18
N ARG A 123 -12.38 9.83 3.96
CA ARG A 123 -13.09 11.05 3.50
C ARG A 123 -14.61 10.98 3.56
N ARG A 124 -15.17 9.78 3.59
CA ARG A 124 -16.62 9.56 3.72
C ARG A 124 -17.05 9.14 5.12
N THR A 125 -16.10 8.88 5.99
CA THR A 125 -16.33 8.33 7.33
C THR A 125 -16.12 9.40 8.40
N TYR A 126 -15.13 10.26 8.20
CA TYR A 126 -14.71 11.27 9.16
C TYR A 126 -14.85 12.69 8.59
N HIS A 127 -14.83 13.68 9.48
CA HIS A 127 -14.72 15.10 9.14
C HIS A 127 -13.42 15.63 9.75
N LEU A 128 -12.34 15.65 8.96
CA LEU A 128 -10.98 15.98 9.41
C LEU A 128 -10.40 17.12 8.56
N ASP A 129 -9.54 17.92 9.17
CA ASP A 129 -8.79 18.99 8.47
C ASP A 129 -7.79 18.43 7.45
N SER A 130 -7.34 17.20 7.67
CA SER A 130 -6.47 16.45 6.77
C SER A 130 -6.83 14.96 6.83
N TYR A 131 -6.61 14.28 5.72
CA TYR A 131 -6.80 12.83 5.63
C TYR A 131 -5.47 12.13 5.38
N ARG A 132 -4.34 12.72 5.76
CA ARG A 132 -3.07 12.00 5.82
C ARG A 132 -3.21 10.82 6.78
N LEU A 133 -2.44 9.75 6.54
CA LEU A 133 -2.55 8.49 7.26
C LEU A 133 -2.57 8.66 8.79
N PRO A 134 -1.63 9.40 9.43
CA PRO A 134 -1.65 9.55 10.89
C PRO A 134 -2.93 10.22 11.42
N VAL A 135 -3.47 11.20 10.69
CA VAL A 135 -4.68 11.94 11.13
C VAL A 135 -5.92 11.06 11.01
N ALA A 136 -6.04 10.31 9.91
CA ALA A 136 -7.15 9.37 9.74
C ALA A 136 -7.06 8.17 10.69
N ALA A 137 -5.84 7.69 10.98
CA ALA A 137 -5.59 6.61 11.93
C ALA A 137 -5.97 7.02 13.35
N MET A 138 -5.58 8.21 13.79
CA MET A 138 -5.99 8.78 15.07
C MET A 138 -7.52 8.88 15.18
N ALA A 139 -8.21 9.32 14.12
CA ALA A 139 -9.67 9.34 14.08
C ALA A 139 -10.32 7.94 14.15
N ALA A 140 -9.56 6.88 13.82
CA ALA A 140 -9.95 5.48 13.96
C ALA A 140 -9.53 4.87 15.31
N GLY A 141 -8.91 5.63 16.21
CA GLY A 141 -8.41 5.17 17.50
C GLY A 141 -7.03 4.48 17.45
N PHE A 142 -6.25 4.70 16.39
CA PHE A 142 -4.89 4.20 16.24
C PHE A 142 -3.88 5.35 16.32
N GLU A 143 -3.19 5.44 17.46
CA GLU A 143 -2.32 6.57 17.83
C GLU A 143 -0.86 6.12 17.98
N ASP A 144 0.07 7.09 17.96
CA ASP A 144 1.50 6.93 18.30
C ASP A 144 2.25 5.76 17.63
N PHE A 145 1.90 5.45 16.38
CA PHE A 145 2.62 4.46 15.59
C PHE A 145 3.84 5.09 14.89
N ALA A 146 4.82 4.24 14.57
CA ALA A 146 5.99 4.63 13.79
C ALA A 146 5.59 4.95 12.35
N HIS A 147 5.20 6.19 12.07
CA HIS A 147 4.85 6.62 10.72
C HIS A 147 6.07 6.49 9.79
N HIS A 148 5.86 5.96 8.58
CA HIS A 148 6.90 5.58 7.61
C HIS A 148 7.68 4.30 7.95
N ASP A 149 7.16 3.51 8.89
CA ASP A 149 7.39 2.08 8.93
C ASP A 149 6.27 1.39 8.14
N ALA A 150 6.62 0.64 7.09
CA ALA A 150 5.63 0.06 6.19
C ALA A 150 4.64 -0.87 6.91
N ALA A 151 5.06 -1.60 7.95
CA ALA A 151 4.17 -2.48 8.71
C ALA A 151 3.18 -1.67 9.55
N ALA A 152 3.68 -0.64 10.23
CA ALA A 152 2.87 0.27 11.04
C ALA A 152 1.87 1.06 10.17
N ASP A 153 2.29 1.55 9.00
CA ASP A 153 1.44 2.26 8.05
C ASP A 153 0.34 1.34 7.47
N ALA A 154 0.68 0.09 7.16
CA ALA A 154 -0.32 -0.93 6.76
C ALA A 154 -1.30 -1.27 7.89
N GLU A 155 -0.86 -1.32 9.14
CA GLU A 155 -1.75 -1.54 10.30
C GLU A 155 -2.68 -0.35 10.56
N ALA A 156 -2.18 0.86 10.43
CA ALA A 156 -2.99 2.08 10.47
C ALA A 156 -4.06 2.06 9.36
N CYS A 157 -3.68 1.65 8.15
CA CYS A 157 -4.61 1.48 7.02
C CYS A 157 -5.70 0.45 7.34
N ALA A 158 -5.32 -0.73 7.86
CA ALA A 158 -6.26 -1.77 8.28
C ALA A 158 -7.23 -1.29 9.37
N THR A 159 -6.73 -0.53 10.33
CA THR A 159 -7.53 0.00 11.44
C THR A 159 -8.57 1.01 10.94
N ILE A 160 -8.19 1.91 10.04
CA ILE A 160 -9.12 2.87 9.40
C ILE A 160 -10.28 2.14 8.73
N VAL A 161 -9.99 1.12 7.92
CA VAL A 161 -11.03 0.40 7.16
C VAL A 161 -11.91 -0.43 8.07
N THR A 162 -11.33 -1.11 9.05
CA THR A 162 -12.08 -1.90 10.04
C THR A 162 -13.00 -1.02 10.87
N HIS A 163 -12.51 0.13 11.34
CA HIS A 163 -13.31 1.11 12.08
C HIS A 163 -14.44 1.68 11.20
N ALA A 164 -14.14 2.05 9.96
CA ALA A 164 -15.16 2.53 9.01
C ALA A 164 -16.24 1.47 8.75
N ALA A 165 -15.85 0.21 8.55
CA ALA A 165 -16.77 -0.90 8.35
C ALA A 165 -17.74 -1.06 9.53
N ALA A 166 -17.22 -1.03 10.76
CA ALA A 166 -18.04 -1.09 11.96
C ALA A 166 -18.99 0.11 12.07
N ARG A 167 -18.50 1.32 11.80
CA ARG A 167 -19.29 2.57 11.85
C ARG A 167 -20.44 2.58 10.85
N HIS A 168 -20.23 2.04 9.65
CA HIS A 168 -21.23 2.00 8.58
C HIS A 168 -22.09 0.72 8.58
N GLY A 169 -21.82 -0.24 9.47
CA GLY A 169 -22.50 -1.54 9.46
C GLY A 169 -22.29 -2.32 8.16
N ALA A 170 -21.07 -2.26 7.60
CA ALA A 170 -20.75 -2.94 6.35
C ALA A 170 -20.68 -4.46 6.57
N SER A 171 -21.26 -5.22 5.65
CA SER A 171 -21.29 -6.70 5.69
C SER A 171 -20.05 -7.36 5.12
N ASP A 172 -19.34 -6.65 4.24
CA ASP A 172 -18.19 -7.06 3.45
C ASP A 172 -17.51 -5.78 2.89
N LEU A 173 -16.34 -5.92 2.27
CA LEU A 173 -15.58 -4.77 1.77
C LEU A 173 -16.25 -4.10 0.57
N GLU A 174 -16.93 -4.87 -0.29
CA GLU A 174 -17.72 -4.36 -1.42
C GLU A 174 -18.88 -3.48 -0.95
N HIS A 175 -19.55 -3.87 0.14
CA HIS A 175 -20.62 -3.10 0.77
C HIS A 175 -20.07 -1.80 1.36
N LEU A 176 -18.95 -1.85 2.09
CA LEU A 176 -18.29 -0.63 2.55
C LEU A 176 -17.92 0.29 1.39
N ALA A 177 -17.38 -0.27 0.31
CA ALA A 177 -17.02 0.49 -0.88
C ALA A 177 -18.22 1.21 -1.49
N ARG A 178 -19.38 0.53 -1.58
CA ARG A 178 -20.64 1.13 -2.04
C ARG A 178 -21.11 2.27 -1.13
N ILE A 179 -21.14 2.07 0.19
CA ILE A 179 -21.56 3.10 1.16
C ILE A 179 -20.66 4.33 1.05
N CYS A 180 -19.35 4.13 0.99
CA CYS A 180 -18.37 5.19 0.87
C CYS A 180 -18.20 5.71 -0.58
N SER A 181 -19.08 5.33 -1.52
CA SER A 181 -19.01 5.78 -2.93
C SER A 181 -17.59 5.65 -3.53
N THR A 182 -16.86 4.61 -3.14
CA THR A 182 -15.57 4.22 -3.71
C THR A 182 -15.74 2.95 -4.54
N ARG A 183 -14.69 2.54 -5.24
CA ARG A 183 -14.70 1.34 -6.09
C ARG A 183 -13.62 0.39 -5.64
N ILE A 184 -13.86 -0.90 -5.87
CA ILE A 184 -12.79 -1.88 -5.93
C ILE A 184 -12.23 -1.80 -7.35
N GLU A 185 -10.99 -1.34 -7.45
CA GLU A 185 -10.26 -1.19 -8.70
C GLU A 185 -9.54 -2.50 -9.04
N HIS A 186 -9.39 -2.78 -10.33
CA HIS A 186 -8.63 -3.92 -10.82
C HIS A 186 -7.26 -3.45 -11.31
N LEU A 187 -6.23 -4.22 -11.03
CA LEU A 187 -4.93 -4.16 -11.69
C LEU A 187 -4.72 -5.52 -12.35
N GLY A 188 -4.43 -5.54 -13.65
CA GLY A 188 -4.16 -6.80 -14.34
C GLY A 188 -3.09 -6.72 -15.41
N PRO A 189 -2.72 -7.87 -16.02
CA PRO A 189 -1.67 -7.98 -17.04
C PRO A 189 -1.89 -7.06 -18.24
N ASP A 190 -3.15 -6.77 -18.59
CA ASP A 190 -3.52 -5.93 -19.74
C ASP A 190 -3.40 -4.41 -19.48
N ASP A 191 -3.10 -3.99 -18.25
CA ASP A 191 -2.95 -2.57 -17.91
C ASP A 191 -1.67 -1.92 -18.49
N ASP A 192 -0.92 -2.64 -19.33
CA ASP A 192 0.36 -2.24 -19.94
C ASP A 192 0.28 -1.00 -20.85
N ARG A 193 -0.93 -0.52 -21.19
CA ARG A 193 -1.15 0.45 -22.28
C ARG A 193 -0.99 1.94 -21.95
N ARG A 194 -0.47 2.35 -20.78
CA ARG A 194 -0.49 3.79 -20.38
C ARG A 194 0.76 4.37 -19.72
N LEU A 195 1.95 3.82 -19.94
CA LEU A 195 3.20 4.51 -19.57
C LEU A 195 4.03 4.89 -20.80
N VAL A 196 3.41 5.58 -21.76
CA VAL A 196 4.16 6.51 -22.62
C VAL A 196 4.25 7.83 -21.87
N ARG A 197 5.39 8.02 -21.19
CA ARG A 197 6.04 9.27 -20.75
C ARG A 197 5.13 10.46 -20.35
N GLU A 198 5.09 10.75 -19.06
CA GLU A 198 5.14 12.14 -18.57
C GLU A 198 6.33 12.30 -17.62
N PRO A 199 7.05 13.44 -17.63
CA PRO A 199 8.26 13.63 -16.84
C PRO A 199 7.99 13.57 -15.34
N ALA A 200 8.98 13.10 -14.59
CA ALA A 200 8.94 12.74 -13.16
C ALA A 200 8.68 13.92 -12.19
N ASP A 201 8.37 15.10 -12.72
CA ASP A 201 8.40 16.36 -12.01
C ASP A 201 7.02 16.72 -11.40
N ALA A 202 5.99 15.90 -11.65
CA ALA A 202 4.60 16.19 -11.29
C ALA A 202 4.17 15.69 -9.89
N TRP A 203 5.01 14.89 -9.20
CA TRP A 203 4.60 14.19 -7.96
C TRP A 203 5.09 14.82 -6.65
N TRP A 204 5.72 16.00 -6.71
CA TRP A 204 6.16 16.72 -5.51
C TRP A 204 5.77 18.20 -5.57
N ARG A 205 4.82 18.60 -4.73
CA ARG A 205 4.68 20.00 -4.27
C ARG A 205 4.47 19.98 -2.74
N PRO A 206 5.14 20.88 -2.01
CA PRO A 206 5.19 20.90 -0.54
C PRO A 206 3.81 21.06 0.11
#